data_AF-A0A7V6J0R9-F1
#
_entry.id   AF-A0A7V6J0R9-F1
#
_cell.length_a   1.000
_cell.length_b   1.000
_cell.length_c   1.000
_cell.angle_alpha   90.00
_cell.angle_beta   90.00
_cell.angle_gamma   90.00
#
_symmetry.space_group_name_H-M   'P 1'
#
loop_
_entity.id
_entity.type
_entity.pdbx_description
1 polymer ?
#
loop_
_entity_poly.entity_id
_entity_poly.type
_entity_poly.pdbx_seq_one_letter_code
_entity_poly.pdbx_strand_id
1 'polypeptide(L)'
;TGGEPLLNVELLNKVLNLIFEVIEDAKVTLNTNGYNLEKIFELDNLSKIDGIHLSRHHYKDDVNNKIFGLDVVTKERLIEINKKLKNKHLLRLNCLLMKDHIGNIGEVNKYLELASKIGVFRVGFVSLMKVNEFCNDQFVDFNDVFKESQGTMLNTEKYYDTDICECKNGVYVAKNGEFIEYYARMTKSSKCDYCRQFVYSADNKLTTGFGRESII
;
A
#
# COMPACT_ATOMS: atom_id res chain seq x y z
N THR A 1 10.29 -2.40 1.31
CA THR A 1 9.75 -1.39 2.25
C THR A 1 10.90 -0.79 3.04
N GLY A 2 10.68 0.28 3.83
CA GLY A 2 11.72 0.99 4.59
C GLY A 2 11.74 2.48 4.25
N GLY A 3 12.63 2.89 3.35
CA GLY A 3 12.62 4.20 2.70
C GLY A 3 11.92 4.18 1.33
N GLU A 4 12.32 5.08 0.44
CA GLU A 4 11.88 5.08 -0.96
C GLU A 4 12.85 4.28 -1.84
N PRO A 5 12.49 3.07 -2.30
CA PRO A 5 13.42 2.18 -3.00
C PRO A 5 13.84 2.70 -4.39
N LEU A 6 13.04 3.55 -5.04
CA LEU A 6 13.35 4.07 -6.38
C LEU A 6 14.34 5.25 -6.36
N LEU A 7 14.82 5.67 -5.19
CA LEU A 7 15.95 6.59 -5.08
C LEU A 7 17.27 5.96 -5.54
N ASN A 8 17.45 4.65 -5.33
CA ASN A 8 18.64 3.92 -5.73
C ASN A 8 18.28 2.62 -6.47
N VAL A 9 17.95 2.79 -7.75
CA VAL A 9 17.49 1.71 -8.62
C VAL A 9 18.58 0.67 -8.88
N GLU A 10 19.84 1.08 -8.93
CA GLU A 10 20.97 0.15 -9.09
C GLU A 10 21.04 -0.81 -7.90
N LEU A 11 20.97 -0.29 -6.67
CA LEU A 11 20.97 -1.12 -5.46
C LEU A 11 19.70 -1.99 -5.40
N LEU A 12 18.54 -1.43 -5.70
CA LEU A 12 17.29 -2.20 -5.77
C LEU A 12 17.41 -3.38 -6.73
N ASN A 13 17.97 -3.15 -7.92
CA ASN A 13 18.15 -4.19 -8.93
C ASN A 13 19.14 -5.26 -8.47
N LYS A 14 20.27 -4.88 -7.84
CA LYS A 14 21.22 -5.84 -7.22
C LYS A 14 20.54 -6.71 -6.17
N VAL A 15 19.73 -6.12 -5.29
CA VAL A 15 19.01 -6.86 -4.25
C VAL A 15 17.98 -7.80 -4.85
N LEU A 16 17.19 -7.35 -5.83
CA LEU A 16 16.22 -8.20 -6.52
C LEU A 16 16.89 -9.37 -7.23
N ASN A 17 18.00 -9.12 -7.94
CA ASN A 17 18.75 -10.16 -8.63
C ASN A 17 19.29 -11.20 -7.64
N LEU A 18 19.85 -10.77 -6.51
CA LEU A 18 20.30 -11.67 -5.45
C LEU A 18 19.15 -12.51 -4.87
N ILE A 19 17.99 -11.89 -4.60
CA ILE A 19 16.82 -12.62 -4.08
C ILE A 19 16.41 -13.73 -5.04
N PHE A 20 16.28 -13.42 -6.33
CA PHE A 20 15.87 -14.41 -7.34
C PHE A 20 16.97 -15.41 -7.71
N GLU A 21 18.25 -15.09 -7.45
CA GLU A 21 19.35 -16.05 -7.56
C GLU A 21 19.31 -17.08 -6.41
N VAL A 22 19.04 -16.64 -5.18
CA VAL A 22 19.00 -17.52 -4.00
C VAL A 22 17.69 -18.27 -3.89
N ILE A 23 16.57 -17.62 -4.25
CA ILE A 23 15.21 -18.16 -4.16
C ILE A 23 14.48 -17.80 -5.46
N GLU A 24 14.59 -18.66 -6.47
CA GLU A 24 14.05 -18.40 -7.81
C GLU A 24 12.56 -18.04 -7.83
N ASP A 25 11.76 -18.74 -7.03
CA ASP A 25 10.31 -18.56 -6.90
C ASP A 25 9.91 -17.62 -5.75
N ALA A 26 10.83 -16.76 -5.29
CA ALA A 26 10.55 -15.82 -4.20
C ALA A 26 9.33 -14.95 -4.50
N LYS A 27 8.45 -14.81 -3.50
CA LYS A 27 7.33 -13.87 -3.55
C LYS A 27 7.79 -12.48 -3.15
N VAL A 28 7.95 -11.59 -4.13
CA VAL A 28 8.55 -10.28 -3.95
C VAL A 28 7.55 -9.18 -4.25
N THR A 29 7.40 -8.24 -3.31
CA THR A 29 6.61 -7.02 -3.50
C THR A 29 7.45 -5.78 -3.20
N LEU A 30 7.21 -4.72 -3.96
CA LEU A 30 7.86 -3.43 -3.81
C LEU A 30 6.88 -2.41 -3.21
N ASN A 31 7.29 -1.68 -2.18
CA ASN A 31 6.51 -0.57 -1.63
C ASN A 31 7.24 0.74 -1.96
N THR A 32 6.54 1.70 -2.56
CA THR A 32 7.09 3.00 -3.00
C THR A 32 6.06 4.11 -2.76
N ASN A 33 6.51 5.33 -2.51
CA ASN A 33 5.68 6.55 -2.49
C ASN A 33 5.41 7.12 -3.90
N GLY A 34 6.01 6.52 -4.93
CA GLY A 34 5.82 6.91 -6.33
C GLY A 34 6.77 7.99 -6.82
N TYR A 35 7.72 8.44 -6.00
CA TYR A 35 8.82 9.26 -6.47
C TYR A 35 9.65 8.46 -7.49
N ASN A 36 9.89 9.03 -8.67
CA ASN A 36 10.57 8.35 -9.78
C ASN A 36 9.95 7.01 -10.18
N LEU A 37 8.62 6.84 -10.06
CA LEU A 37 7.94 5.56 -10.31
C LEU A 37 8.30 4.90 -11.65
N GLU A 38 8.58 5.68 -12.70
CA GLU A 38 8.95 5.13 -14.01
C GLU A 38 10.21 4.31 -14.03
N LYS A 39 11.13 4.52 -13.08
CA LYS A 39 12.36 3.75 -13.05
C LYS A 39 12.14 2.27 -12.73
N ILE A 40 10.92 1.85 -12.39
CA ILE A 40 10.56 0.42 -12.31
C ILE A 40 10.82 -0.30 -13.65
N PHE A 41 10.76 0.40 -14.79
CA PHE A 41 11.03 -0.18 -16.10
C PHE A 41 12.52 -0.45 -16.34
N GLU A 42 13.41 0.02 -15.47
CA GLU A 42 14.85 -0.26 -15.49
C GLU A 42 15.21 -1.54 -14.72
N LEU A 43 14.25 -2.18 -14.04
CA LEU A 43 14.49 -3.39 -13.25
C LEU A 43 14.55 -4.64 -14.13
N ASP A 44 15.64 -5.41 -14.02
CA ASP A 44 15.87 -6.61 -14.84
C ASP A 44 14.76 -7.65 -14.64
N ASN A 45 14.33 -7.81 -13.38
CA ASN A 45 13.37 -8.82 -12.96
C ASN A 45 11.96 -8.28 -12.72
N LEU A 46 11.57 -7.16 -13.37
CA LEU A 46 10.24 -6.56 -13.21
C LEU A 46 9.09 -7.58 -13.42
N SER A 47 9.25 -8.51 -14.35
CA SER A 47 8.22 -9.54 -14.63
C SER A 47 8.11 -10.62 -13.56
N LYS A 48 9.10 -10.78 -12.68
CA LYS A 48 9.09 -11.74 -11.56
C LYS A 48 8.52 -11.14 -10.27
N ILE A 49 8.36 -9.82 -10.20
CA ILE A 49 7.79 -9.13 -9.03
C ILE A 49 6.28 -9.41 -8.97
N ASP A 50 5.77 -9.80 -7.80
CA ASP A 50 4.35 -10.10 -7.59
C ASP A 50 3.48 -8.86 -7.39
N GLY A 51 4.08 -7.73 -7.03
CA GLY A 51 3.34 -6.50 -6.78
C GLY A 51 4.17 -5.27 -6.54
N ILE A 52 3.67 -4.13 -7.02
CA ILE A 52 4.15 -2.79 -6.69
C ILE A 52 3.02 -2.09 -5.93
N HIS A 53 3.22 -1.91 -4.63
CA HIS A 53 2.32 -1.27 -3.70
C HIS A 53 2.69 0.22 -3.61
N LEU A 54 1.98 1.05 -4.36
CA LEU A 54 2.16 2.48 -4.40
C LEU A 54 1.40 3.16 -3.27
N SER A 55 2.11 3.81 -2.37
CA SER A 55 1.52 4.70 -1.37
C SER A 55 0.97 5.95 -2.06
N ARG A 56 -0.35 6.05 -2.13
CA ARG A 56 -1.09 7.23 -2.56
C ARG A 56 -2.21 7.44 -1.56
N HIS A 57 -2.28 8.62 -0.97
CA HIS A 57 -3.09 8.88 0.23
C HIS A 57 -4.23 9.86 -0.02
N HIS A 58 -4.38 10.33 -1.27
CA HIS A 58 -5.54 11.11 -1.68
C HIS A 58 -5.82 10.98 -3.19
N TYR A 59 -7.07 11.21 -3.60
CA TYR A 59 -7.43 11.13 -5.02
C TYR A 59 -7.04 12.38 -5.84
N LYS A 60 -6.94 13.55 -5.18
CA LYS A 60 -6.40 14.79 -5.77
C LYS A 60 -4.88 14.85 -5.62
N ASP A 61 -4.18 15.18 -6.70
CA ASP A 61 -2.70 15.21 -6.75
C ASP A 61 -2.10 16.24 -5.79
N ASP A 62 -2.67 17.45 -5.72
CA ASP A 62 -2.18 18.53 -4.86
C ASP A 62 -2.27 18.18 -3.37
N VAL A 63 -3.36 17.54 -2.95
CA VAL A 63 -3.53 17.07 -1.57
C VAL A 63 -2.59 15.90 -1.28
N ASN A 64 -2.41 14.98 -2.24
CA ASN A 64 -1.49 13.86 -2.09
C ASN A 64 -0.03 14.35 -1.93
N ASN A 65 0.40 15.31 -2.74
CA ASN A 65 1.74 15.89 -2.65
C ASN A 65 1.94 16.62 -1.31
N LYS A 66 0.91 17.32 -0.80
CA LYS A 66 0.95 17.92 0.54
C LYS A 66 1.13 16.88 1.64
N ILE A 67 0.47 15.73 1.54
CA ILE A 67 0.64 14.63 2.51
C ILE A 67 2.09 14.10 2.50
N PHE A 68 2.71 13.96 1.33
CA PHE A 68 4.10 13.52 1.22
C PHE A 68 5.13 14.61 1.50
N GLY A 69 4.76 15.89 1.41
CA GLY A 69 5.69 17.02 1.47
C GLY A 69 6.58 17.15 0.24
N LEU A 70 6.25 16.46 -0.86
CA LEU A 70 6.98 16.49 -2.12
C LEU A 70 6.07 16.10 -3.30
N ASP A 71 6.50 16.46 -4.51
CA ASP A 71 5.79 16.06 -5.72
C ASP A 71 6.06 14.59 -6.06
N VAL A 72 5.00 13.79 -5.96
CA VAL A 72 5.01 12.38 -6.36
C VAL A 72 4.21 12.19 -7.65
N VAL A 73 4.21 10.96 -8.18
CA VAL A 73 3.55 10.62 -9.44
C VAL A 73 2.06 11.06 -9.46
N THR A 74 1.70 11.77 -10.53
CA THR A 74 0.33 12.25 -10.76
C THR A 74 -0.59 11.13 -11.24
N LYS A 75 -1.90 11.31 -11.13
CA LYS A 75 -2.89 10.37 -11.66
C LYS A 75 -2.75 10.14 -13.18
N GLU A 76 -2.48 11.19 -13.96
CA GLU A 76 -2.29 11.06 -15.42
C GLU A 76 -1.06 10.20 -15.71
N ARG A 77 0.03 10.43 -14.99
CA ARG A 77 1.24 9.64 -15.19
C ARG A 77 1.08 8.20 -14.73
N LEU A 78 0.30 7.96 -13.68
CA LEU A 78 -0.06 6.60 -13.25
C LEU A 78 -0.84 5.84 -14.33
N ILE A 79 -1.77 6.49 -15.03
CA ILE A 79 -2.50 5.88 -16.15
C ILE A 79 -1.50 5.45 -17.24
N GLU A 80 -0.54 6.30 -17.59
CA GLU A 80 0.46 5.99 -18.61
C GLU A 80 1.40 4.85 -18.21
N ILE A 81 1.87 4.85 -16.95
CA ILE A 81 2.70 3.77 -16.41
C ILE A 81 1.91 2.46 -16.41
N ASN A 82 0.67 2.46 -15.91
CA ASN A 82 -0.16 1.25 -15.87
C ASN A 82 -0.46 0.72 -17.28
N LYS A 83 -0.64 1.60 -18.28
CA LYS A 83 -0.77 1.21 -19.69
C LYS A 83 0.47 0.49 -20.23
N LYS A 84 1.68 0.91 -19.83
CA LYS A 84 2.95 0.29 -20.24
C LYS A 84 3.23 -1.06 -19.57
N LEU A 85 2.69 -1.31 -18.37
CA LEU A 85 2.86 -2.59 -17.68
C LEU A 85 2.22 -3.74 -18.46
N LYS A 86 2.96 -4.83 -18.68
CA LYS A 86 2.42 -6.06 -19.30
C LYS A 86 1.38 -6.72 -18.40
N ASN A 87 1.69 -6.87 -17.11
CA ASN A 87 0.78 -7.39 -16.10
C ASN A 87 -0.01 -6.24 -15.45
N LYS A 88 -1.32 -6.15 -15.72
CA LYS A 88 -2.21 -5.13 -15.13
C LYS A 88 -2.49 -5.34 -13.65
N HIS A 89 -2.14 -6.50 -13.10
CA HIS A 89 -2.28 -6.81 -11.67
C HIS A 89 -0.99 -6.57 -10.87
N LEU A 90 0.03 -5.97 -11.51
CA LEU A 90 1.28 -5.64 -10.84
C LEU A 90 1.13 -4.41 -9.94
N LEU A 91 0.54 -3.33 -10.45
CA LEU A 91 0.39 -2.08 -9.71
C LEU A 91 -0.84 -2.14 -8.79
N ARG A 92 -0.66 -1.71 -7.54
CA ARG A 92 -1.69 -1.62 -6.50
C ARG A 92 -1.56 -0.29 -5.78
N LEU A 93 -2.66 0.25 -5.27
CA LEU A 93 -2.62 1.47 -4.46
C LEU A 93 -2.76 1.13 -2.97
N ASN A 94 -2.00 1.81 -2.12
CA ASN A 94 -2.16 1.79 -0.67
C ASN A 94 -2.49 3.20 -0.17
N CYS A 95 -3.60 3.35 0.53
CA CYS A 95 -4.10 4.59 1.11
C CYS A 95 -4.17 4.49 2.62
N LEU A 96 -3.62 5.47 3.33
CA LEU A 96 -3.86 5.63 4.76
C LEU A 96 -5.26 6.22 4.96
N LEU A 97 -6.02 5.65 5.90
CA LEU A 97 -7.28 6.24 6.36
C LEU A 97 -6.96 7.32 7.37
N MET A 98 -7.43 8.53 7.11
CA MET A 98 -7.16 9.72 7.92
C MET A 98 -8.42 10.57 8.01
N LYS A 99 -8.72 11.06 9.20
CA LYS A 99 -9.96 11.79 9.51
C LYS A 99 -10.21 12.95 8.55
N ASP A 100 -9.19 13.77 8.28
CA ASP A 100 -9.31 14.98 7.44
C ASP A 100 -9.10 14.70 5.94
N HIS A 101 -8.91 13.43 5.56
CA HIS A 101 -8.71 12.99 4.18
C HIS A 101 -9.65 11.83 3.85
N ILE A 102 -9.13 10.62 3.68
CA ILE A 102 -9.93 9.43 3.38
C ILE A 102 -10.45 8.84 4.69
N GLY A 103 -11.37 9.55 5.34
CA GLY A 103 -11.83 9.26 6.70
C GLY A 103 -13.24 8.67 6.81
N ASN A 104 -13.96 8.50 5.70
CA ASN A 104 -15.32 7.95 5.67
C ASN A 104 -15.59 7.22 4.35
N ILE A 105 -16.70 6.47 4.29
CA ILE A 105 -17.06 5.65 3.13
C ILE A 105 -17.20 6.46 1.84
N GLY A 106 -17.69 7.70 1.92
CA GLY A 106 -17.84 8.58 0.77
C GLY A 106 -16.49 8.93 0.12
N GLU A 107 -15.48 9.21 0.94
CA GLU A 107 -14.11 9.46 0.47
C GLU A 107 -13.43 8.19 -0.04
N VAL A 108 -13.68 7.04 0.60
CA VAL A 108 -13.24 5.73 0.12
C VAL A 108 -13.80 5.44 -1.28
N ASN A 109 -15.10 5.68 -1.50
CA ASN A 109 -15.74 5.50 -2.81
C ASN A 109 -15.11 6.41 -3.88
N LYS A 110 -14.85 7.68 -3.58
CA LYS A 110 -14.13 8.58 -4.49
C LYS A 110 -12.73 8.08 -4.81
N TYR A 111 -12.05 7.50 -3.83
CA TYR A 111 -10.71 6.93 -4.02
C TYR A 111 -10.74 5.68 -4.91
N LEU A 112 -11.73 4.80 -4.74
CA LEU A 112 -11.90 3.61 -5.59
C LEU A 112 -12.30 3.98 -7.03
N GLU A 113 -13.11 5.01 -7.21
CA GLU A 113 -13.40 5.59 -8.52
C GLU A 113 -12.12 6.13 -9.21
N LEU A 114 -11.20 6.72 -8.45
CA LEU A 114 -9.88 7.05 -9.00
C LEU A 114 -9.11 5.78 -9.40
N ALA A 115 -9.07 4.76 -8.55
CA ALA A 115 -8.34 3.53 -8.83
C ALA A 115 -8.83 2.87 -10.14
N SER A 116 -10.14 2.85 -10.34
CA SER A 116 -10.77 2.42 -11.58
C SER A 116 -10.32 3.25 -12.79
N LYS A 117 -10.28 4.59 -12.68
CA LYS A 117 -9.77 5.45 -13.77
C LYS A 117 -8.30 5.21 -14.10
N ILE A 118 -7.48 4.87 -13.11
CA ILE A 118 -6.08 4.51 -13.31
C ILE A 118 -5.96 3.11 -13.96
N GLY A 119 -6.96 2.26 -13.76
CA GLY A 119 -6.96 0.85 -14.19
C GLY A 119 -6.20 -0.05 -13.22
N VAL A 120 -6.13 0.32 -11.93
CA VAL A 120 -5.54 -0.52 -10.88
C VAL A 120 -6.62 -1.43 -10.31
N PHE A 121 -6.35 -2.74 -10.28
CA PHE A 121 -7.32 -3.73 -9.85
C PHE A 121 -7.52 -3.82 -8.33
N ARG A 122 -6.54 -3.35 -7.52
CA ARG A 122 -6.57 -3.52 -6.06
C ARG A 122 -6.12 -2.29 -5.28
N VAL A 123 -6.88 -1.96 -4.23
CA VAL A 123 -6.57 -0.88 -3.27
C VAL A 123 -6.49 -1.39 -1.83
N GLY A 124 -5.42 -1.08 -1.12
CA GLY A 124 -5.30 -1.27 0.32
C GLY A 124 -5.64 -0.02 1.09
N PHE A 125 -6.56 -0.09 2.04
CA PHE A 125 -6.85 0.95 3.02
C PHE A 125 -6.25 0.56 4.37
N VAL A 126 -5.46 1.43 4.97
CA VAL A 126 -4.76 1.12 6.21
C VAL A 126 -5.04 2.22 7.24
N SER A 127 -5.66 1.85 8.37
CA SER A 127 -5.78 2.75 9.51
C SER A 127 -4.41 3.11 10.05
N LEU A 128 -4.21 4.38 10.42
CA LEU A 128 -2.97 4.84 11.03
C LEU A 128 -2.61 4.02 12.27
N MET A 129 -1.33 3.69 12.41
CA MET A 129 -0.81 3.19 13.68
C MET A 129 -0.62 4.37 14.63
N LYS A 130 -1.06 4.24 15.87
CA LYS A 130 -1.01 5.27 16.92
C LYS A 130 0.41 5.48 17.47
N VAL A 131 1.33 5.96 16.64
CA VAL A 131 2.77 6.07 16.96
C VAL A 131 3.22 7.49 17.32
N ASN A 132 2.41 8.51 17.06
CA ASN A 132 2.64 9.91 17.43
C ASN A 132 1.30 10.67 17.56
N GLU A 133 1.34 11.93 18.02
CA GLU A 133 0.14 12.77 18.22
C GLU A 133 -0.68 12.95 16.95
N PHE A 134 -0.03 13.30 15.83
CA PHE A 134 -0.72 13.42 14.54
C PHE A 134 -1.48 12.14 14.16
N CYS A 135 -0.85 10.97 14.34
CA CYS A 135 -1.48 9.70 14.05
C CYS A 135 -2.65 9.39 14.98
N ASN A 136 -2.62 9.85 16.22
CA ASN A 136 -3.75 9.72 17.15
C ASN A 136 -4.91 10.61 16.73
N ASP A 137 -4.64 11.87 16.38
CA ASP A 137 -5.66 12.86 16.02
C ASP A 137 -6.35 12.51 14.68
N GLN A 138 -5.57 11.99 13.73
CA GLN A 138 -6.05 11.59 12.42
C GLN A 138 -6.57 10.15 12.36
N PHE A 139 -6.47 9.39 13.46
CA PHE A 139 -6.85 7.99 13.47
C PHE A 139 -8.33 7.80 13.12
N VAL A 140 -8.59 6.80 12.26
CA VAL A 140 -9.94 6.32 11.98
C VAL A 140 -9.94 4.79 12.04
N ASP A 141 -10.90 4.22 12.78
CA ASP A 141 -11.15 2.78 12.77
C ASP A 141 -11.80 2.40 11.43
N PHE A 142 -11.17 1.52 10.65
CA PHE A 142 -11.75 1.13 9.37
C PHE A 142 -13.10 0.42 9.55
N ASN A 143 -13.37 -0.24 10.69
CA ASN A 143 -14.67 -0.86 10.90
C ASN A 143 -15.79 0.18 10.86
N ASP A 144 -15.56 1.37 11.42
CA ASP A 144 -16.50 2.48 11.38
C ASP A 144 -16.63 3.04 9.97
N VAL A 145 -15.51 3.23 9.26
CA VAL A 145 -15.50 3.70 7.86
C VAL A 145 -16.32 2.78 6.96
N PHE A 146 -16.15 1.46 7.11
CA PHE A 146 -16.78 0.47 6.24
C PHE A 146 -18.11 -0.07 6.81
N LYS A 147 -18.62 0.47 7.93
CA LYS A 147 -19.89 0.05 8.55
C LYS A 147 -21.08 0.30 7.63
N GLU A 148 -21.04 1.42 6.91
CA GLU A 148 -22.08 1.85 5.97
C GLU A 148 -21.86 1.34 4.54
N SER A 149 -20.92 0.40 4.32
CA SER A 149 -20.71 -0.19 2.99
C SER A 149 -21.96 -0.94 2.54
N GLN A 150 -22.72 -0.33 1.63
CA GLN A 150 -23.90 -0.91 0.98
C GLN A 150 -23.87 -0.63 -0.53
N GLY A 151 -24.62 -1.43 -1.30
CA GLY A 151 -24.76 -1.26 -2.74
C GLY A 151 -23.53 -1.74 -3.51
N THR A 152 -22.69 -0.81 -3.99
CA THR A 152 -21.56 -1.09 -4.90
C THR A 152 -20.35 -1.74 -4.23
N MET A 153 -20.42 -2.04 -2.93
CA MET A 153 -19.40 -2.76 -2.18
C MET A 153 -19.93 -4.10 -1.68
N LEU A 154 -19.16 -5.15 -1.92
CA LEU A 154 -19.37 -6.48 -1.35
C LEU A 154 -18.18 -6.85 -0.46
N ASN A 155 -18.44 -7.06 0.83
CA ASN A 155 -17.43 -7.59 1.75
C ASN A 155 -17.38 -9.11 1.62
N THR A 156 -16.18 -9.67 1.45
CA THR A 156 -16.01 -11.10 1.17
C THR A 156 -15.42 -11.86 2.36
N GLU A 157 -14.42 -11.28 3.02
CA GLU A 157 -13.68 -11.95 4.08
C GLU A 157 -13.34 -10.98 5.20
N LYS A 158 -13.22 -11.53 6.41
CA LYS A 158 -12.77 -10.80 7.59
C LYS A 158 -11.77 -11.68 8.35
N TYR A 159 -10.60 -11.12 8.65
CA TYR A 159 -9.54 -11.76 9.40
C TYR A 159 -9.23 -10.92 10.62
N TYR A 160 -9.01 -11.56 11.77
CA TYR A 160 -8.59 -10.87 12.97
C TYR A 160 -7.64 -11.73 13.78
N ASP A 161 -6.61 -11.08 14.30
CA ASP A 161 -5.83 -11.55 15.43
C ASP A 161 -6.23 -10.67 16.61
N THR A 162 -7.03 -11.25 17.51
CA THR A 162 -7.89 -10.63 18.53
C THR A 162 -7.48 -9.21 18.91
N ASP A 163 -6.28 -9.05 19.48
CA ASP A 163 -5.80 -7.80 20.06
C ASP A 163 -4.71 -7.11 19.23
N ILE A 164 -4.30 -7.71 18.12
CA ILE A 164 -3.09 -7.36 17.39
C ILE A 164 -3.41 -6.66 16.08
N CYS A 165 -4.22 -7.26 15.22
CA CYS A 165 -4.61 -6.67 13.96
C CYS A 165 -5.94 -7.21 13.43
N GLU A 166 -6.54 -6.44 12.54
CA GLU A 166 -7.79 -6.80 11.89
C GLU A 166 -7.71 -6.41 10.41
N CYS A 167 -8.26 -7.25 9.55
CA CYS A 167 -8.32 -7.03 8.12
C CYS A 167 -9.70 -7.41 7.57
N LYS A 168 -10.11 -6.75 6.49
CA LYS A 168 -11.36 -7.01 5.79
C LYS A 168 -11.11 -6.92 4.30
N ASN A 169 -11.58 -7.90 3.54
CA ASN A 169 -11.51 -7.88 2.07
C ASN A 169 -12.90 -7.61 1.48
N GLY A 170 -12.91 -7.06 0.28
CA GLY A 170 -14.11 -6.93 -0.50
C GLY A 170 -13.84 -6.50 -1.93
N VAL A 171 -14.92 -6.29 -2.66
CA VAL A 171 -14.91 -5.86 -4.05
C VAL A 171 -15.83 -4.66 -4.18
N TYR A 172 -15.39 -3.68 -4.95
CA TYR A 172 -16.15 -2.49 -5.33
C TYR A 172 -16.46 -2.53 -6.83
N VAL A 173 -17.69 -2.22 -7.20
CA VAL A 173 -18.11 -2.03 -8.60
C VAL A 173 -18.11 -0.54 -8.90
N ALA A 174 -17.13 -0.10 -9.71
CA ALA A 174 -17.02 1.28 -10.12
C ALA A 174 -18.13 1.67 -11.13
N LYS A 175 -18.37 2.97 -11.28
CA LYS A 175 -19.40 3.50 -12.19
C LYS A 175 -19.20 3.12 -13.66
N ASN A 176 -17.96 2.85 -14.06
CA ASN A 176 -17.63 2.37 -15.40
C ASN A 176 -17.77 0.83 -15.55
N GLY A 177 -18.25 0.13 -14.51
CA GLY A 177 -18.44 -1.32 -14.52
C GLY A 177 -17.21 -2.13 -14.11
N GLU A 178 -16.07 -1.49 -13.86
CA GLU A 178 -14.84 -2.18 -13.44
C GLU A 178 -14.93 -2.66 -12.00
N PHE A 179 -14.38 -3.84 -11.73
CA PHE A 179 -14.26 -4.39 -10.39
C PHE A 179 -12.92 -3.98 -9.78
N ILE A 180 -12.97 -3.43 -8.57
CA ILE A 180 -11.79 -3.06 -7.79
C ILE A 180 -11.82 -3.85 -6.49
N GLU A 181 -10.84 -4.71 -6.30
CA GLU A 181 -10.62 -5.36 -5.02
C GLU A 181 -10.15 -4.34 -4.00
N TYR A 182 -10.67 -4.42 -2.78
CA TYR A 182 -10.11 -3.68 -1.67
C TYR A 182 -9.80 -4.59 -0.50
N TYR A 183 -8.77 -4.21 0.25
CA TYR A 183 -8.59 -4.69 1.61
C TYR A 183 -8.50 -3.49 2.55
N ALA A 184 -9.06 -3.62 3.74
CA ALA A 184 -8.89 -2.69 4.84
C ALA A 184 -8.09 -3.38 5.94
N ARG A 185 -7.16 -2.68 6.57
CA ARG A 185 -6.32 -3.21 7.65
C ARG A 185 -6.16 -2.19 8.78
N MET A 186 -6.15 -2.69 10.01
CA MET A 186 -5.77 -1.93 11.20
C MET A 186 -4.86 -2.77 12.09
N THR A 187 -3.78 -2.16 12.56
CA THR A 187 -2.96 -2.71 13.64
C THR A 187 -3.46 -2.12 14.95
N LYS A 188 -4.01 -2.97 15.83
CA LYS A 188 -4.55 -2.57 17.14
C LYS A 188 -3.44 -2.44 18.18
N SER A 189 -2.48 -3.37 18.15
CA SER A 189 -1.31 -3.38 19.02
C SER A 189 -0.02 -3.65 18.24
N SER A 190 1.03 -2.92 18.58
CA SER A 190 2.40 -3.19 18.15
C SER A 190 3.13 -4.15 19.10
N LYS A 191 2.61 -4.36 20.31
CA LYS A 191 3.13 -5.33 21.28
C LYS A 191 2.56 -6.69 20.95
N CYS A 192 3.44 -7.64 20.66
CA CYS A 192 3.12 -8.99 20.26
C CYS A 192 4.18 -9.90 20.85
N ASP A 193 3.78 -10.98 21.52
CA ASP A 193 4.70 -11.89 22.22
C ASP A 193 5.44 -12.85 21.26
N TYR A 194 5.28 -12.65 19.95
CA TYR A 194 5.88 -13.48 18.92
C TYR A 194 6.32 -12.65 17.71
N CYS A 195 7.30 -13.17 16.97
CA CYS A 195 7.81 -12.51 15.77
C CYS A 195 6.82 -12.68 14.61
N ARG A 196 6.31 -11.55 14.08
CA ARG A 196 5.39 -11.55 12.93
C ARG A 196 6.07 -11.40 11.58
N GLN A 197 7.22 -10.74 11.55
CA GLN A 197 7.99 -10.49 10.33
C GLN A 197 9.40 -10.10 10.72
N PHE A 198 10.36 -10.34 9.83
CA PHE A 198 11.70 -9.76 9.95
C PHE A 198 11.77 -8.46 9.17
N VAL A 199 12.44 -7.46 9.73
CA VAL A 199 12.68 -6.17 9.06
C VAL A 199 14.17 -5.92 9.03
N TYR A 200 14.73 -5.84 7.83
CA TYR A 200 16.10 -5.39 7.62
C TYR A 200 16.09 -3.90 7.30
N SER A 201 16.75 -3.08 8.13
CA SER A 201 16.74 -1.62 8.04
C SER A 201 18.02 -1.07 7.41
N ALA A 202 17.96 0.20 6.99
CA ALA A 202 19.06 0.88 6.29
C ALA A 202 20.31 1.10 7.15
N ASP A 203 20.21 0.98 8.47
CA ASP A 203 21.33 0.94 9.41
C ASP A 203 21.94 -0.47 9.55
N ASN A 204 21.64 -1.37 8.62
CA ASN A 204 22.11 -2.76 8.55
C ASN A 204 21.69 -3.63 9.74
N LYS A 205 20.59 -3.31 10.41
CA LYS A 205 20.03 -4.11 11.50
C LYS A 205 18.90 -5.01 11.04
N LEU A 206 18.78 -6.17 11.67
CA LEU A 206 17.65 -7.07 11.50
C LEU A 206 16.79 -7.06 12.76
N THR A 207 15.52 -6.70 12.66
CA THR A 207 14.60 -6.61 13.81
C THR A 207 13.39 -7.54 13.70
N THR A 208 12.81 -7.92 14.84
CA THR A 208 11.50 -8.58 14.92
C THR A 208 10.39 -7.55 14.75
N GLY A 209 9.86 -7.44 13.54
CA GLY A 209 8.84 -6.45 13.19
C GLY A 209 9.34 -5.01 13.25
N PHE A 210 8.40 -4.08 13.41
CA PHE A 210 8.68 -2.63 13.50
C PHE A 210 8.92 -2.15 14.94
N GLY A 211 8.94 -3.06 15.92
CA GLY A 211 9.14 -2.75 17.35
C GLY A 211 10.59 -2.46 17.73
N ARG A 212 11.54 -2.62 16.79
CA ARG A 212 12.98 -2.35 16.93
C ARG A 212 13.76 -3.22 17.91
N GLU A 213 13.20 -4.33 18.37
CA GLU A 213 14.00 -5.36 19.05
C GLU A 213 14.95 -5.98 18.01
N SER A 214 16.26 -5.76 18.21
CA SER A 214 17.30 -6.15 17.25
C SER A 214 17.70 -7.60 17.48
N ILE A 215 17.76 -8.36 16.39
CA ILE A 215 18.26 -9.75 16.35
C ILE A 215 19.77 -9.72 16.10
N ILE A 216 20.20 -8.84 15.19
CA ILE A 216 21.60 -8.59 14.80
C ILE A 216 21.74 -7.08 14.56
#